data_AF-A0A0A9YE76-F1
#
_entry.id   AF-A0A0A9YE76-F1
#
_cell.length_a   1.000
_cell.length_b   1.000
_cell.length_c   1.000
_cell.angle_alpha   90.00
_cell.angle_beta   90.00
_cell.angle_gamma   90.00
#
_symmetry.space_group_name_H-M   'P 1'
#
loop_
_entity.id
_entity.type
_entity.pdbx_description
1 polymer ?
#
loop_
_entity_poly.entity_id
_entity_poly.type
_entity_poly.pdbx_seq_one_letter_code
_entity_poly.pdbx_strand_id
1 'polypeptide(L)'
;MVRSMGPISEVDMTYSMDCYFRQSWVDKRLAYRGHKDTLALSISMLGRIWKPDTYFYNGKQSYLHTITSPNKFVRLYQDGKVLYSSRLTIKAGCPMNLENFPMDTQRCPLKFGSFGYTVRDVIYTWKQVDIAEDMKLSQFDLIGTPSANQTDQLKSEVIEQFQSQKILLTTSVAKMEENANADYPGAIGKRIGQSAGRPDQ
;
A
#
# COMPACT_ATOMS: atom_id res chain seq x y z
N MET A 1 3.23 5.39 4.77
CA MET A 1 2.34 5.25 5.94
C MET A 1 0.91 5.17 5.48
N VAL A 2 0.21 4.09 5.77
CA VAL A 2 -1.23 3.93 5.50
C VAL A 2 -2.03 4.54 6.66
N ARG A 3 -3.01 5.39 6.35
CA ARG A 3 -3.88 6.07 7.32
C ARG A 3 -5.22 5.38 7.47
N SER A 4 -5.78 4.91 6.37
CA SER A 4 -7.02 4.15 6.34
C SER A 4 -7.05 3.26 5.11
N MET A 5 -7.85 2.19 5.20
CA MET A 5 -8.20 1.34 4.08
C MET A 5 -9.72 1.20 4.07
N GLY A 6 -10.29 1.07 2.87
CA GLY A 6 -11.72 1.01 2.64
C GLY A 6 -12.28 2.26 1.95
N PRO A 7 -13.47 2.16 1.34
CA PRO A 7 -14.31 0.97 1.25
C PRO A 7 -13.68 -0.12 0.35
N ILE A 8 -14.00 -1.38 0.67
CA ILE A 8 -13.76 -2.54 -0.19
C ILE A 8 -15.10 -2.85 -0.87
N SER A 9 -15.08 -3.08 -2.18
CA SER A 9 -16.25 -3.42 -3.00
C SER A 9 -16.02 -4.79 -3.61
N GLU A 10 -16.71 -5.80 -3.07
CA GLU A 10 -16.75 -7.17 -3.58
C GLU A 10 -17.34 -7.22 -4.99
N VAL A 11 -18.30 -6.33 -5.29
CA VAL A 11 -18.95 -6.22 -6.61
C VAL A 11 -17.99 -5.68 -7.67
N ASP A 12 -17.27 -4.59 -7.36
CA ASP A 12 -16.36 -3.97 -8.33
C ASP A 12 -14.97 -4.62 -8.37
N MET A 13 -14.71 -5.53 -7.43
CA MET A 13 -13.38 -6.09 -7.17
C MET A 13 -12.35 -4.96 -6.93
N THR A 14 -12.67 -4.04 -6.02
CA THR A 14 -11.82 -2.87 -5.70
C THR A 14 -11.71 -2.58 -4.21
N TYR A 15 -10.66 -1.84 -3.85
CA TYR A 15 -10.51 -1.24 -2.54
C TYR A 15 -9.94 0.18 -2.65
N SER A 16 -10.24 1.01 -1.66
CA SER A 16 -9.64 2.33 -1.49
C SER A 16 -8.63 2.34 -0.35
N MET A 17 -7.60 3.17 -0.46
CA MET A 17 -6.59 3.35 0.58
C MET A 17 -6.15 4.80 0.65
N ASP A 18 -6.11 5.37 1.86
CA ASP A 18 -5.49 6.66 2.12
C ASP A 18 -4.11 6.46 2.72
N CYS A 19 -3.10 7.07 2.11
CA CYS A 19 -1.73 6.95 2.58
C CYS A 19 -0.91 8.22 2.38
N TYR A 20 0.15 8.34 3.17
CA TYR A 20 1.30 9.18 2.85
C TYR A 20 2.30 8.34 2.05
N PHE A 21 2.37 8.64 0.76
CA PHE A 21 3.31 8.03 -0.18
C PHE A 21 4.61 8.83 -0.19
N ARG A 22 5.70 8.19 0.26
CA ARG A 22 7.01 8.81 0.42
C ARG A 22 7.99 8.18 -0.56
N GLN A 23 8.74 9.03 -1.24
CA GLN A 23 9.80 8.64 -2.16
C GLN A 23 11.07 9.38 -1.79
N SER A 24 12.20 8.67 -1.89
CA SER A 24 13.50 9.29 -1.72
C SER A 24 14.43 8.87 -2.83
N TRP A 25 15.13 9.84 -3.41
CA TRP A 25 16.16 9.62 -4.42
C TRP A 25 17.32 10.59 -4.18
N VAL A 26 18.45 10.35 -4.84
CA VAL A 26 19.62 11.24 -4.79
C VAL A 26 19.81 11.87 -6.16
N ASP A 27 19.80 13.19 -6.23
CA ASP A 27 20.14 13.96 -7.42
C ASP A 27 21.34 14.86 -7.12
N LYS A 28 22.52 14.46 -7.60
CA LYS A 28 23.78 15.17 -7.34
C LYS A 28 23.77 16.62 -7.86
N ARG A 29 22.93 16.94 -8.84
CA ARG A 29 22.79 18.30 -9.39
C ARG A 29 22.11 19.26 -8.41
N LEU A 30 21.38 18.73 -7.44
CA LEU A 30 20.70 19.49 -6.39
C LEU A 30 21.53 19.60 -5.09
N ALA A 31 22.74 19.03 -5.05
CA ALA A 31 23.62 19.17 -3.91
C ALA A 31 23.98 20.65 -3.69
N TYR A 32 24.03 21.07 -2.43
CA TYR A 32 24.31 22.46 -2.06
C TYR A 32 25.17 22.53 -0.81
N ARG A 33 25.88 23.66 -0.64
CA ARG A 33 26.60 23.98 0.59
C ARG A 33 25.87 25.11 1.29
N GLY A 34 25.55 24.92 2.56
CA GLY A 34 24.86 25.93 3.36
C GLY A 34 24.95 25.64 4.85
N HIS A 35 24.46 26.55 5.68
CA HIS A 35 24.46 26.35 7.14
C HIS A 35 23.36 25.42 7.64
N LYS A 36 22.31 25.18 6.83
CA LYS A 36 21.24 24.23 7.15
C LYS A 36 21.50 22.91 6.45
N ASP A 37 21.28 21.81 7.17
CA ASP A 37 21.40 20.45 6.63
C ASP A 37 20.29 20.12 5.62
N THR A 38 19.14 20.79 5.76
CA THR A 38 17.99 20.58 4.89
C THR A 38 17.30 21.88 4.49
N LEU A 39 16.74 21.88 3.28
CA LEU A 39 15.88 22.92 2.73
C LEU A 39 14.48 22.34 2.50
N ALA A 40 13.45 23.01 3.02
CA ALA A 40 12.07 22.75 2.64
C ALA A 40 11.78 23.52 1.34
N LEU A 41 11.48 22.80 0.26
CA LEU A 41 11.23 23.42 -1.04
C LEU A 41 9.74 23.70 -1.25
N SER A 42 9.43 24.76 -1.97
CA SER A 42 8.06 25.03 -2.43
C SER A 42 7.61 23.98 -3.44
N ILE A 43 6.30 23.77 -3.55
CA ILE A 43 5.73 22.86 -4.57
C ILE A 43 5.99 23.36 -5.99
N SER A 44 6.12 24.67 -6.20
CA SER A 44 6.51 25.23 -7.49
C SER A 44 7.91 24.78 -7.93
N MET A 45 8.83 24.55 -6.99
CA MET A 45 10.16 24.02 -7.29
C MET A 45 10.11 22.54 -7.70
N LEU A 46 9.15 21.76 -7.18
CA LEU A 46 8.95 20.37 -7.62
C LEU A 46 8.63 20.26 -9.11
N GLY A 47 8.00 21.28 -9.70
CA GLY A 47 7.76 21.35 -11.15
C GLY A 47 9.01 21.62 -11.99
N ARG A 48 10.14 22.00 -11.37
CA ARG A 48 11.40 22.35 -12.04
C ARG A 48 12.51 21.33 -11.83
N ILE A 49 12.30 20.35 -10.95
CA ILE A 49 13.26 19.27 -10.71
C ILE A 49 12.73 17.95 -11.26
N TRP A 50 13.65 17.06 -11.60
CA TRP A 50 13.29 15.70 -11.96
C TRP A 50 12.66 14.98 -10.75
N LYS A 51 11.60 14.21 -11.01
CA LYS A 51 10.96 13.31 -10.06
C LYS A 51 10.59 12.01 -10.78
N PRO A 52 10.59 10.87 -10.09
CA PRO A 52 10.14 9.61 -10.69
C PRO A 52 8.68 9.70 -11.14
N ASP A 53 8.38 9.04 -12.25
CA ASP A 53 7.07 8.97 -12.92
C ASP A 53 6.23 7.80 -12.40
N THR A 54 6.12 7.68 -11.07
CA THR A 54 5.47 6.53 -10.44
C THR A 54 3.99 6.44 -10.81
N TYR A 55 3.60 5.28 -11.32
CA TYR A 55 2.25 4.95 -11.79
C TYR A 55 1.69 3.73 -11.05
N PHE A 56 0.38 3.75 -10.74
CA PHE A 56 -0.33 2.65 -10.11
C PHE A 56 -0.99 1.75 -11.16
N TYR A 57 -0.39 0.60 -11.45
CA TYR A 57 -0.81 -0.30 -12.55
C TYR A 57 -2.19 -0.91 -12.37
N ASN A 58 -2.57 -1.24 -11.15
CA ASN A 58 -3.91 -1.73 -10.85
C ASN A 58 -4.84 -0.63 -10.31
N GLY A 59 -4.48 0.64 -10.48
CA GLY A 59 -5.37 1.76 -10.15
C GLY A 59 -6.54 1.80 -11.12
N LYS A 60 -7.77 1.58 -10.66
CA LYS A 60 -8.98 1.75 -11.49
C LYS A 60 -9.41 3.23 -11.56
N GLN A 61 -9.09 4.03 -10.54
CA GLN A 61 -9.39 5.48 -10.40
C GLN A 61 -8.53 6.05 -9.24
N SER A 62 -7.26 6.39 -9.46
CA SER A 62 -6.43 7.02 -8.42
C SER A 62 -6.63 8.54 -8.43
N TYR A 63 -6.97 9.14 -7.29
CA TYR A 63 -7.21 10.58 -7.17
C TYR A 63 -6.07 11.25 -6.39
N LEU A 64 -5.51 12.33 -6.95
CA LEU A 64 -4.62 13.22 -6.21
C LEU A 64 -5.49 14.22 -5.45
N HIS A 65 -5.41 14.23 -4.12
CA HIS A 65 -6.08 15.25 -3.31
C HIS A 65 -5.61 16.65 -3.68
N THR A 66 -6.52 17.49 -4.19
CA THR A 66 -6.25 18.89 -4.58
C THR A 66 -7.10 19.92 -3.83
N ILE A 67 -7.37 19.74 -2.52
CA ILE A 67 -8.09 20.73 -1.70
C ILE A 67 -7.45 20.83 -0.31
N THR A 68 -7.11 22.00 0.25
CA THR A 68 -6.95 23.38 -0.29
C THR A 68 -5.51 23.67 -0.74
N SER A 69 -4.61 22.68 -0.63
CA SER A 69 -3.29 22.61 -1.24
C SER A 69 -2.96 21.12 -1.44
N PRO A 70 -2.32 20.69 -2.54
CA PRO A 70 -1.90 19.31 -2.64
C PRO A 70 -0.94 19.05 -1.46
N ASN A 71 -1.33 18.14 -0.57
CA ASN A 71 -0.60 17.78 0.66
C ASN A 71 0.71 17.10 0.32
N LYS A 72 1.62 17.90 -0.21
CA LYS A 72 2.94 17.54 -0.70
C LYS A 72 3.96 18.30 0.13
N PHE A 73 5.07 17.66 0.42
CA PHE A 73 6.25 18.38 0.87
C PHE A 73 7.48 17.79 0.18
N VAL A 74 8.47 18.65 -0.02
CA VAL A 74 9.76 18.30 -0.58
C VAL A 74 10.84 18.81 0.36
N ARG A 75 11.75 17.92 0.74
CA ARG A 75 12.91 18.27 1.55
C ARG A 75 14.18 17.86 0.81
N LEU A 76 15.06 18.82 0.61
CA LEU A 76 16.36 18.63 -0.04
C LEU A 76 17.46 18.62 1.04
N TYR A 77 18.29 17.60 1.01
CA TYR A 77 19.46 17.45 1.86
C TYR A 77 20.71 17.95 1.14
N GLN A 78 21.74 18.34 1.88
CA GLN A 78 22.98 18.90 1.32
C GLN A 78 23.68 17.98 0.31
N ASP A 79 23.59 16.67 0.50
CA ASP A 79 24.15 15.63 -0.37
C ASP A 79 23.37 15.45 -1.69
N GLY A 80 22.31 16.24 -1.93
CA GLY A 80 21.45 16.12 -3.09
C GLY A 80 20.34 15.08 -2.92
N LYS A 81 20.19 14.47 -1.74
CA LYS A 81 19.04 13.61 -1.47
C LYS A 81 17.77 14.44 -1.42
N VAL A 82 16.75 13.97 -2.13
CA VAL A 82 15.41 14.53 -2.14
C VAL A 82 14.48 13.57 -1.41
N LEU A 83 13.70 14.09 -0.48
CA LEU A 83 12.57 13.43 0.14
C LEU A 83 11.29 14.10 -0.34
N TYR A 84 10.47 13.36 -1.08
CA TYR A 84 9.15 13.77 -1.51
C TYR A 84 8.10 12.96 -0.76
N SER A 85 7.07 13.63 -0.27
CA SER A 85 5.90 12.99 0.31
C SER A 85 4.64 13.60 -0.29
N SER A 86 3.65 12.75 -0.58
CA SER A 86 2.31 13.17 -0.99
C SER A 86 1.27 12.36 -0.22
N ARG A 87 0.18 12.99 0.22
CA ARG A 87 -1.03 12.27 0.65
C ARG A 87 -1.84 11.86 -0.58
N LEU A 88 -2.19 10.58 -0.68
CA LEU A 88 -2.92 9.99 -1.81
C LEU A 88 -4.15 9.23 -1.32
N THR A 89 -5.24 9.27 -2.08
CA THR A 89 -6.31 8.26 -2.02
C THR A 89 -6.22 7.42 -3.28
N ILE A 90 -5.95 6.13 -3.09
CA ILE A 90 -5.73 5.19 -4.18
C ILE A 90 -6.89 4.21 -4.21
N LYS A 91 -7.65 4.17 -5.32
CA LYS A 91 -8.60 3.10 -5.61
C LYS A 91 -7.96 2.09 -6.55
N ALA A 92 -7.75 0.87 -6.07
CA ALA A 92 -7.05 -0.18 -6.79
C ALA A 92 -7.92 -1.44 -6.93
N GLY A 93 -7.67 -2.19 -8.01
CA GLY A 93 -8.28 -3.49 -8.26
C GLY A 93 -7.75 -4.54 -7.28
N CYS A 94 -8.68 -5.28 -6.68
CA CYS A 94 -8.43 -6.43 -5.82
C CYS A 94 -9.25 -7.62 -6.35
N PRO A 95 -8.63 -8.54 -7.10
CA PRO A 95 -9.31 -9.77 -7.50
C PRO A 95 -9.52 -10.64 -6.27
N MET A 96 -10.78 -10.77 -5.84
CA MET A 96 -11.16 -11.51 -4.63
C MET A 96 -11.59 -12.94 -5.00
N ASN A 97 -11.30 -13.90 -4.13
CA ASN A 97 -11.86 -15.24 -4.20
C ASN A 97 -12.96 -15.39 -3.14
N LEU A 98 -14.23 -15.34 -3.58
CA LEU A 98 -15.41 -15.32 -2.70
C LEU A 98 -16.01 -16.71 -2.45
N GLU A 99 -15.28 -17.79 -2.76
CA GLU A 99 -15.76 -19.18 -2.56
C GLU A 99 -16.21 -19.48 -1.12
N ASN A 100 -15.54 -18.86 -0.14
CA ASN A 100 -15.81 -19.06 1.29
C ASN A 100 -16.51 -17.85 1.94
N PHE A 101 -17.14 -16.99 1.17
CA PHE A 101 -17.82 -15.81 1.70
C PHE A 101 -18.86 -16.21 2.77
N PRO A 102 -18.94 -15.54 3.94
CA PRO A 102 -18.16 -14.37 4.36
C PRO A 102 -16.87 -14.69 5.15
N MET A 103 -16.53 -15.96 5.34
CA MET A 103 -15.37 -16.43 6.13
C MET A 103 -14.11 -16.57 5.27
N ASP A 104 -13.91 -15.64 4.34
CA ASP A 104 -12.81 -15.65 3.38
C ASP A 104 -11.69 -14.68 3.79
N THR A 105 -10.49 -14.94 3.26
CA THR A 105 -9.35 -14.05 3.38
C THR A 105 -8.99 -13.54 2.00
N GLN A 106 -9.01 -12.22 1.83
CA GLN A 106 -8.70 -11.57 0.57
C GLN A 106 -7.30 -10.98 0.59
N ARG A 107 -6.61 -11.10 -0.56
CA ARG A 107 -5.29 -10.50 -0.79
C ARG A 107 -5.42 -9.40 -1.82
N CYS A 108 -5.39 -8.15 -1.36
CA CYS A 108 -5.51 -6.97 -2.21
C CYS A 108 -4.14 -6.37 -2.51
N PRO A 109 -3.58 -6.57 -3.73
CA PRO A 109 -2.31 -5.97 -4.07
C PRO A 109 -2.44 -4.48 -4.39
N LEU A 110 -1.40 -3.71 -4.11
CA LEU A 110 -1.12 -2.43 -4.75
C LEU A 110 0.12 -2.61 -5.61
N LYS A 111 -0.01 -2.40 -6.92
CA LYS A 111 1.08 -2.52 -7.89
C LYS A 111 1.46 -1.13 -8.39
N PHE A 112 2.68 -0.68 -8.11
CA PHE A 112 3.19 0.57 -8.66
C PHE A 112 4.63 0.44 -9.13
N GLY A 113 5.01 1.29 -10.08
CA GLY A 113 6.36 1.32 -10.65
C GLY A 113 6.53 2.52 -11.57
N SER A 114 7.66 2.58 -12.25
CA SER A 114 7.92 3.60 -13.27
C SER A 114 7.09 3.33 -14.53
N PHE A 115 6.53 4.39 -15.13
CA PHE A 115 5.78 4.28 -16.38
C PHE A 115 6.68 4.22 -17.61
N GLY A 116 7.66 5.12 -17.71
CA GLY A 116 8.51 5.33 -18.89
C GLY A 116 9.99 5.02 -18.69
N TYR A 117 10.45 4.76 -17.46
CA TYR A 117 11.80 4.28 -17.17
C TYR A 117 11.84 2.76 -16.99
N THR A 118 12.89 2.13 -17.51
CA THR A 118 13.14 0.69 -17.32
C THR A 118 13.94 0.44 -16.04
N VAL A 119 14.13 -0.84 -15.68
CA VAL A 119 15.04 -1.24 -14.58
C VAL A 119 16.49 -0.81 -14.77
N ARG A 120 16.90 -0.45 -16.00
CA ARG A 120 18.25 0.09 -16.26
C ARG A 120 18.38 1.55 -15.82
N ASP A 121 17.26 2.27 -15.74
CA ASP A 121 17.23 3.70 -15.48
C ASP A 121 16.75 3.99 -14.05
N VAL A 122 15.70 3.30 -13.59
CA VAL A 122 15.07 3.52 -12.28
C VAL A 122 14.75 2.18 -11.63
N ILE A 123 15.29 1.98 -10.43
CA ILE A 123 15.05 0.81 -9.56
C ILE A 123 14.32 1.29 -8.31
N TYR A 124 13.17 0.69 -8.02
CA TYR A 124 12.41 0.97 -6.80
C TYR A 124 12.79 -0.01 -5.70
N THR A 125 12.96 0.52 -4.48
CA THR A 125 13.24 -0.29 -3.29
C THR A 125 12.32 0.11 -2.15
N TRP A 126 11.79 -0.89 -1.42
CA TRP A 126 11.08 -0.65 -0.19
C TRP A 126 12.05 -0.24 0.92
N LYS A 127 11.67 0.79 1.67
CA LYS A 127 12.32 1.08 2.95
C LYS A 127 11.53 0.47 4.11
N GLN A 128 10.27 0.87 4.25
CA GLN A 128 9.38 0.42 5.30
C GLN A 128 7.93 0.73 4.90
N VAL A 129 7.00 -0.12 5.34
CA VAL A 129 5.56 0.12 5.25
C VAL A 129 5.06 0.35 6.67
N ASP A 130 4.68 1.59 6.95
CA ASP A 130 4.08 1.95 8.24
C ASP A 130 2.56 1.94 8.12
N ILE A 131 1.88 1.42 9.14
CA ILE A 131 0.42 1.50 9.32
C ILE A 131 0.18 2.44 10.50
N ALA A 132 -0.75 3.37 10.37
CA ALA A 132 -1.11 4.25 11.48
C ALA A 132 -1.78 3.45 12.61
N GLU A 133 -1.46 3.78 13.86
CA GLU A 133 -2.04 3.10 15.04
C GLU A 133 -3.57 3.24 15.10
N ASP A 134 -4.08 4.39 14.63
CA ASP A 134 -5.50 4.70 14.52
C ASP A 134 -6.12 4.25 13.18
N MET A 135 -5.46 3.34 12.44
CA MET A 135 -5.99 2.86 11.17
C MET A 135 -7.32 2.14 11.39
N LYS A 136 -8.38 2.66 10.75
CA LYS A 136 -9.71 2.06 10.77
C LYS A 136 -10.00 1.34 9.45
N LEU A 137 -10.65 0.20 9.58
CA LEU A 137 -11.35 -0.52 8.53
C LEU A 137 -12.80 -0.69 9.00
N SER A 138 -13.77 -0.58 8.09
CA SER A 138 -15.19 -0.65 8.46
C SER A 138 -15.74 -2.07 8.54
N GLN A 139 -15.27 -2.99 7.68
CA GLN A 139 -15.85 -4.33 7.52
C GLN A 139 -14.82 -5.47 7.58
N PHE A 140 -13.53 -5.13 7.66
CA PHE A 140 -12.44 -6.07 7.53
C PHE A 140 -11.36 -5.78 8.56
N ASP A 141 -10.55 -6.78 8.89
CA ASP A 141 -9.33 -6.59 9.66
C ASP A 141 -8.10 -6.76 8.78
N LEU A 142 -7.10 -5.92 9.01
CA LEU A 142 -5.80 -6.03 8.34
C LEU A 142 -4.98 -7.10 9.06
N ILE A 143 -4.77 -8.24 8.41
CA ILE A 143 -4.01 -9.37 8.96
C ILE A 143 -2.51 -9.26 8.64
N GLY A 144 -2.17 -8.57 7.55
CA GLY A 144 -0.76 -8.36 7.20
C GLY A 144 -0.54 -7.54 5.95
N THR A 145 0.69 -7.04 5.82
CA THR A 145 1.14 -6.21 4.70
C THR A 145 2.44 -6.73 4.08
N PRO A 146 2.49 -7.98 3.57
CA PRO A 146 3.68 -8.44 2.87
C PRO A 146 4.01 -7.54 1.69
N SER A 147 5.29 -7.19 1.59
CA SER A 147 5.83 -6.34 0.52
C SER A 147 6.84 -7.13 -0.31
N ALA A 148 6.71 -7.09 -1.63
CA ALA A 148 7.62 -7.77 -2.54
C ALA A 148 8.06 -6.85 -3.68
N ASN A 149 9.21 -7.18 -4.26
CA ASN A 149 9.68 -6.60 -5.51
C ASN A 149 9.38 -7.60 -6.63
N GLN A 150 8.66 -7.18 -7.65
CA GLN A 150 8.31 -8.00 -8.81
C GLN A 150 8.75 -7.28 -10.08
N THR A 151 9.55 -7.93 -10.93
CA THR A 151 9.86 -7.39 -12.26
C THR A 151 8.88 -7.98 -13.25
N ASP A 152 7.99 -7.15 -13.81
CA ASP A 152 7.06 -7.60 -14.84
C ASP A 152 7.65 -7.28 -16.22
N GLN A 153 7.67 -8.30 -17.09
CA GLN A 153 7.96 -8.11 -18.50
C GLN A 153 6.68 -7.61 -19.18
N LEU A 154 6.57 -6.30 -19.42
CA LEU A 154 5.48 -5.76 -20.22
C LEU A 154 5.82 -6.02 -21.70
N LYS A 155 5.13 -6.97 -22.32
CA LYS A 155 5.08 -7.08 -23.78
C LYS A 155 4.02 -6.10 -24.27
N SER A 156 4.41 -5.02 -24.92
CA SER A 156 3.49 -4.22 -25.74
C SER A 156 3.81 -4.49 -27.21
N GLU A 157 2.81 -4.45 -28.08
CA GLU A 157 2.99 -4.67 -29.53
C GLU A 157 3.81 -3.57 -30.22
N VAL A 158 4.17 -2.49 -29.50
CA VAL A 158 4.77 -1.26 -30.04
C VAL A 158 6.17 -0.97 -29.47
N ILE A 159 6.54 -1.55 -28.32
CA ILE A 159 7.83 -1.29 -27.65
C ILE A 159 8.53 -2.61 -27.34
N GLU A 160 9.79 -2.75 -27.73
CA GLU A 160 10.65 -3.88 -27.33
C GLU A 160 10.60 -4.07 -25.81
N GLN A 161 10.28 -5.30 -25.39
CA GLN A 161 10.35 -5.85 -24.02
C GLN A 161 10.66 -4.83 -22.92
N PHE A 162 9.63 -4.19 -22.37
CA PHE A 162 9.80 -3.21 -21.30
C PHE A 162 9.82 -3.93 -19.95
N GLN A 163 10.98 -3.94 -19.29
CA GLN A 163 11.11 -4.42 -17.91
C GLN A 163 10.88 -3.25 -16.96
N SER A 164 9.71 -3.18 -16.33
CA SER A 164 9.45 -2.23 -15.24
C SER A 164 9.36 -2.97 -13.91
N GLN A 165 10.13 -2.52 -12.93
CA GLN A 165 10.07 -3.06 -11.58
C GLN A 165 8.79 -2.55 -10.91
N LYS A 166 7.92 -3.49 -10.57
CA LYS A 166 6.74 -3.26 -9.77
C LYS A 166 7.04 -3.57 -8.33
N ILE A 167 6.62 -2.65 -7.50
CA ILE A 167 6.53 -2.87 -6.09
C ILE A 167 5.11 -3.36 -5.79
N LEU A 168 5.04 -4.46 -5.04
CA LEU A 168 3.81 -5.07 -4.55
C LEU A 168 3.67 -4.80 -3.05
N LEU A 169 2.59 -4.14 -2.66
CA LEU A 169 2.08 -4.19 -1.29
C LEU A 169 0.84 -5.05 -1.29
N THR A 170 0.88 -6.23 -0.68
CA THR A 170 -0.31 -7.06 -0.54
C THR A 170 -0.90 -6.81 0.82
N THR A 171 -2.13 -6.30 0.88
CA THR A 171 -2.90 -6.22 2.12
C THR A 171 -3.75 -7.48 2.23
N SER A 172 -3.59 -8.22 3.32
CA SER A 172 -4.45 -9.37 3.61
C SER A 172 -5.56 -8.91 4.53
N VAL A 173 -6.80 -9.06 4.09
CA VAL A 173 -7.99 -8.65 4.83
C VAL A 173 -8.90 -9.85 5.08
N ALA A 174 -9.43 -9.99 6.28
CA ALA A 174 -10.50 -10.94 6.59
C ALA A 174 -11.71 -10.19 7.12
N LYS A 175 -12.90 -10.68 6.78
CA LYS A 175 -14.15 -10.17 7.31
C LYS A 175 -14.36 -10.78 8.70
N MET A 176 -14.49 -9.95 9.73
CA MET A 176 -14.85 -10.44 11.06
C MET A 176 -16.32 -10.86 11.08
N GLU A 177 -16.60 -11.96 11.76
CA GLU A 177 -17.95 -12.27 12.22
C GLU A 177 -18.40 -11.16 13.18
N GLU A 178 -19.61 -10.62 12.98
CA GLU A 178 -20.26 -9.81 13.99
C GLU A 178 -20.38 -10.70 15.24
N ASN A 179 -19.73 -10.32 16.35
CA ASN A 179 -19.72 -11.07 17.59
C ASN A 179 -21.10 -11.69 17.88
N ALA A 180 -21.22 -13.01 17.71
CA ALA A 180 -22.36 -13.79 18.20
C ALA A 180 -22.30 -13.94 19.73
N ASN A 181 -22.16 -12.82 20.44
CA ASN A 181 -22.13 -12.72 21.90
C ASN A 181 -22.98 -11.53 22.39
N ALA A 182 -24.15 -11.36 21.79
CA ALA A 182 -25.27 -10.65 22.37
C ALA A 182 -26.41 -11.65 22.64
N ASP A 183 -26.36 -12.23 23.83
CA ASP A 183 -27.49 -12.61 24.68
C ASP A 183 -28.67 -13.37 24.04
N TYR A 184 -28.65 -14.71 24.17
CA TYR A 184 -29.87 -15.52 24.18
C TYR A 184 -29.78 -16.60 25.29
N PRO A 185 -30.67 -16.57 26.30
CA PRO A 185 -30.71 -17.57 27.35
C PRO A 185 -31.45 -18.80 26.83
N GLY A 186 -30.72 -19.88 26.55
CA GLY A 186 -31.35 -21.18 26.29
C GLY A 186 -30.64 -22.03 25.24
N ALA A 187 -29.51 -22.65 25.61
CA ALA A 187 -29.03 -23.82 24.90
C ALA A 187 -28.42 -24.80 25.90
N ILE A 188 -29.11 -25.93 26.04
CA ILE A 188 -28.82 -27.07 26.90
C ILE A 188 -27.45 -27.64 26.51
N GLY A 189 -26.56 -27.75 27.49
CA GLY A 189 -25.20 -28.25 27.31
C GLY A 189 -25.15 -29.70 26.83
N LYS A 190 -24.31 -29.96 25.82
CA LYS A 190 -23.68 -31.27 25.62
C LYS A 190 -22.17 -31.14 25.76
N ARG A 191 -21.70 -31.57 26.92
CA ARG A 191 -20.31 -31.75 27.29
C ARG A 191 -19.80 -33.03 26.61
N ILE A 192 -18.89 -32.93 25.65
CA ILE A 192 -18.10 -34.10 25.20
C ILE A 192 -16.74 -34.00 25.86
N GLY A 193 -16.50 -34.95 26.77
CA GLY A 193 -15.30 -35.01 27.60
C GLY A 193 -14.05 -35.36 26.81
N GLN A 194 -12.96 -34.68 27.15
CA GLN A 194 -11.60 -35.15 26.91
C GLN A 194 -11.29 -36.25 27.94
N SER A 195 -10.94 -37.45 27.49
CA SER A 195 -10.24 -38.43 28.33
C SER A 195 -8.75 -38.37 28.05
N ALA A 196 -7.97 -37.98 29.05
CA ALA A 196 -6.52 -37.99 29.05
C ALA A 196 -5.99 -38.93 30.16
N GLY A 197 -4.91 -39.64 29.86
CA GLY A 197 -4.00 -40.33 30.81
C GLY A 197 -4.31 -41.82 31.02
N ARG A 198 -3.35 -42.73 31.20
CA ARG A 198 -1.87 -42.72 31.33
C ARG A 198 -1.44 -44.23 31.35
N PRO A 199 -0.22 -44.64 30.93
CA PRO A 199 0.21 -46.04 31.08
C PRO A 199 0.85 -46.27 32.45
N ASP A 200 0.57 -47.42 33.07
CA ASP A 200 1.41 -48.05 34.10
C ASP A 200 1.04 -49.55 34.18
N GLN A 201 1.92 -50.41 33.67
CA GLN A 201 2.29 -51.74 34.19
C GLN A 201 3.58 -52.21 33.52
#